data_AF-A0A8B3TDM3-F1
#
_entry.id   AF-A0A8B3TDM3-F1
#
_cell.length_a   1.000
_cell.length_b   1.000
_cell.length_c   1.000
_cell.angle_alpha   90.00
_cell.angle_beta   90.00
_cell.angle_gamma   90.00
#
_symmetry.space_group_name_H-M   'P 1'
#
loop_
_entity.id
_entity.type
_entity.pdbx_description
1 polymer ?
#
loop_
_entity_poly.entity_id
_entity_poly.type
_entity_poly.pdbx_seq_one_letter_code
_entity_poly.pdbx_strand_id
1 'polypeptide(L)'
;MKPFDLEKALAGEPVKLKNGYKAFIKLDLNSEAKNIDKSYIGLLDLFGYYTHENIIIPCRWYSDTLNASTDEAGLTIAGMWEDPKRYVNGIEVPEPVTLNTWENGRTYWYVRFTAPECVQNDPFYKNDKRDERMISQGLVFKTKKGAEAMMKALLNYKIETK
;
A
#
# COMPACT_ATOMS: atom_id res chain seq x y z
N MET A 1 -6.17 5.63 -9.87
CA MET A 1 -5.07 6.50 -9.43
C MET A 1 -5.66 7.80 -8.99
N LYS A 2 -5.45 8.15 -7.73
CA LYS A 2 -5.88 9.43 -7.17
C LYS A 2 -5.03 10.57 -7.77
N PRO A 3 -5.64 11.72 -8.13
CA PRO A 3 -4.89 12.89 -8.57
C PRO A 3 -3.94 13.35 -7.46
N PHE A 4 -2.82 13.94 -7.84
CA PHE A 4 -1.85 14.52 -6.88
C PHE A 4 -2.50 15.64 -6.05
N ASP A 5 -2.16 15.67 -4.76
CA ASP A 5 -2.63 16.67 -3.78
C ASP A 5 -1.43 17.09 -2.93
N LEU A 6 -0.97 18.33 -3.12
CA LEU A 6 0.23 18.85 -2.47
C LEU A 6 0.04 19.02 -0.95
N GLU A 7 -1.15 19.45 -0.51
CA GLU A 7 -1.45 19.66 0.91
C GLU A 7 -1.39 18.34 1.67
N LYS A 8 -2.04 17.30 1.13
CA LYS A 8 -1.96 15.94 1.69
C LYS A 8 -0.54 15.38 1.66
N ALA A 9 0.19 15.58 0.56
CA ALA A 9 1.56 15.10 0.44
C ALA A 9 2.48 15.73 1.50
N LEU A 10 2.39 17.04 1.72
CA LEU A 10 3.14 17.77 2.75
C LEU A 10 2.70 17.39 4.17
N ALA A 11 1.43 17.03 4.37
CA ALA A 11 0.94 16.45 5.62
C ALA A 11 1.49 15.03 5.90
N GLY A 12 2.26 14.45 4.97
CA GLY A 12 2.94 13.18 5.13
C GLY A 12 2.30 12.01 4.38
N GLU A 13 1.22 12.22 3.64
CA GLU A 13 0.67 11.18 2.77
C GLU A 13 1.63 10.88 1.61
N PRO A 14 1.83 9.59 1.26
CA PRO A 14 2.74 9.23 0.19
C PRO A 14 2.17 9.53 -1.19
N VAL A 15 3.07 9.72 -2.16
CA VAL A 15 2.77 9.87 -3.58
C VAL A 15 3.31 8.67 -4.37
N LYS A 16 2.74 8.44 -5.56
CA LYS A 16 3.16 7.39 -6.49
C LYS A 16 3.93 8.02 -7.65
N LEU A 17 5.10 7.48 -7.95
CA LEU A 17 5.88 7.85 -9.13
C LEU A 17 5.43 7.05 -10.37
N LYS A 18 5.72 7.54 -11.57
CA LYS A 18 5.34 6.84 -12.82
C LYS A 18 5.93 5.44 -12.94
N ASN A 19 7.11 5.22 -12.37
CA ASN A 19 7.74 3.89 -12.28
C ASN A 19 7.17 2.98 -11.18
N GLY A 20 6.15 3.44 -10.45
CA GLY A 20 5.45 2.67 -9.43
C GLY A 20 6.06 2.79 -8.04
N TYR A 21 7.15 3.52 -7.84
CA TYR A 21 7.74 3.71 -6.52
C TYR A 21 6.90 4.62 -5.63
N LYS A 22 7.02 4.38 -4.32
CA LYS A 22 6.43 5.20 -3.26
C LYS A 22 7.39 6.33 -2.92
N ALA A 23 6.88 7.55 -2.88
CA ALA A 23 7.65 8.74 -2.53
C ALA A 23 6.93 9.60 -1.49
N PHE A 24 7.68 10.48 -0.85
CA PHE A 24 7.21 11.37 0.20
C PHE A 24 7.76 12.76 -0.03
N ILE A 25 6.88 13.75 -0.05
CA ILE A 25 7.24 15.17 -0.07
C ILE A 25 7.40 15.63 1.37
N LYS A 26 8.48 16.35 1.66
CA LYS A 26 8.83 16.82 3.01
C LYS A 26 8.87 18.33 3.13
N LEU A 27 9.14 19.02 2.04
CA LEU A 27 9.29 20.45 2.04
C LEU A 27 8.88 21.03 0.69
N ASP A 28 8.15 22.13 0.75
CA ASP A 28 7.91 23.02 -0.37
C ASP A 28 8.61 24.36 -0.09
N LEU A 29 9.73 24.61 -0.77
CA LEU A 29 10.50 25.84 -0.59
C LEU A 29 9.71 27.10 -0.96
N ASN A 30 8.71 27.00 -1.84
CA ASN A 30 7.89 28.15 -2.22
C ASN A 30 7.01 28.65 -1.06
N SER A 31 6.61 27.74 -0.16
CA SER A 31 5.81 28.03 1.02
C SER A 31 6.65 28.62 2.17
N GLU A 32 7.92 28.24 2.27
CA GLU A 32 8.88 28.73 3.29
C GLU A 32 9.45 30.11 2.94
N ALA A 33 9.59 30.43 1.65
CA ALA A 33 10.23 31.64 1.15
C ALA A 33 9.31 32.87 1.09
N LYS A 34 8.46 33.09 2.11
CA LYS A 34 7.54 34.24 2.13
C LYS A 34 8.24 35.60 2.09
N ASN A 35 9.50 35.66 2.52
CA ASN A 35 10.31 36.89 2.61
C ASN A 35 11.71 36.75 1.96
N ILE A 36 11.89 35.80 1.04
CA ILE A 36 13.17 35.55 0.36
C ILE A 36 12.98 35.78 -1.14
N ASP A 37 13.98 36.36 -1.80
CA ASP A 37 13.97 36.51 -3.25
C ASP A 37 13.87 35.13 -3.93
N LYS A 38 12.71 34.89 -4.54
CA LYS A 38 12.37 33.61 -5.19
C LYS A 38 13.13 33.41 -6.51
N SER A 39 13.86 34.40 -7.01
CA SER A 39 14.66 34.26 -8.23
C SER A 39 15.74 33.17 -8.14
N TYR A 40 16.18 32.82 -6.92
CA TYR A 40 17.15 31.75 -6.64
C TYR A 40 16.51 30.41 -6.24
N ILE A 41 15.22 30.40 -5.91
CA ILE A 41 14.46 29.17 -5.73
C ILE A 41 14.06 28.74 -7.13
N GLY A 42 14.98 28.03 -7.79
CA GLY A 42 14.72 27.48 -9.12
C GLY A 42 13.44 26.64 -9.14
N LEU A 43 13.05 26.20 -10.33
CA LEU A 43 11.80 25.47 -10.54
C LEU A 43 11.68 24.15 -9.71
N LEU A 44 12.75 23.67 -9.07
CA LEU A 44 12.80 22.49 -8.18
C LEU A 44 12.57 22.88 -6.71
N ASP A 45 11.32 23.11 -6.36
CA ASP A 45 10.88 23.63 -5.06
C ASP A 45 10.37 22.55 -4.11
N LEU A 46 10.02 21.36 -4.61
CA LEU A 46 9.57 20.23 -3.80
C LEU A 46 10.73 19.29 -3.46
N PHE A 47 10.95 19.08 -2.17
CA PHE A 47 12.01 18.20 -1.66
C PHE A 47 11.41 17.00 -0.93
N GLY A 48 12.03 15.85 -1.12
CA GLY A 48 11.60 14.63 -0.47
C GLY A 48 12.50 13.45 -0.78
N TYR A 49 11.91 12.26 -0.79
CA TYR A 49 12.61 11.03 -1.11
C TYR A 49 11.64 9.99 -1.67
N TYR A 50 12.19 8.98 -2.34
CA TYR A 50 11.47 7.76 -2.68
C TYR A 50 12.12 6.55 -2.05
N THR A 51 11.34 5.48 -1.91
CA THR A 51 11.81 4.21 -1.33
C THR A 51 11.87 3.12 -2.39
N HIS A 52 12.99 2.42 -2.45
CA HIS A 52 13.19 1.25 -3.31
C HIS A 52 14.02 0.21 -2.54
N GLU A 53 13.56 -1.04 -2.48
CA GLU A 53 14.28 -2.15 -1.83
C GLU A 53 14.80 -1.82 -0.42
N ASN A 54 13.97 -1.14 0.40
CA ASN A 54 14.29 -0.66 1.75
C ASN A 54 15.37 0.45 1.84
N ILE A 55 15.77 1.02 0.71
CA ILE A 55 16.67 2.18 0.63
C ILE A 55 15.83 3.45 0.49
N ILE A 56 16.29 4.52 1.13
CA ILE A 56 15.74 5.88 0.98
C ILE A 56 16.67 6.65 0.04
N ILE A 57 16.11 7.19 -1.05
CA ILE A 57 16.87 7.95 -2.04
C ILE A 57 16.30 9.37 -2.10
N PRO A 58 17.09 10.41 -1.77
CA PRO A 58 16.63 11.79 -1.82
C PRO A 58 16.29 12.19 -3.26
N CYS A 59 15.23 12.97 -3.42
CA CYS A 59 14.77 13.42 -4.73
C CYS A 59 14.14 14.82 -4.62
N ARG A 60 14.14 15.52 -5.74
CA ARG A 60 13.54 16.85 -5.87
C ARG A 60 12.62 16.85 -7.08
N TRP A 61 11.54 17.60 -6.98
CA TRP A 61 10.57 17.73 -8.05
C TRP A 61 10.24 19.19 -8.33
N TYR A 62 9.83 19.44 -9.56
CA TYR A 62 9.29 20.71 -10.01
C TYR A 62 7.80 20.81 -9.60
N SER A 63 7.34 21.82 -8.85
CA SER A 63 5.93 21.88 -8.43
C SER A 63 4.92 22.01 -9.56
N ASP A 64 5.33 22.59 -10.69
CA ASP A 64 4.47 22.85 -11.85
C ASP A 64 4.25 21.61 -12.73
N THR A 65 5.32 20.86 -13.00
CA THR A 65 5.35 19.71 -13.89
C THR A 65 5.38 18.38 -13.14
N LEU A 66 5.71 18.42 -11.84
CA LEU A 66 5.94 17.28 -10.97
C LEU A 66 7.03 16.32 -11.46
N ASN A 67 7.83 16.76 -12.42
CA ASN A 67 8.97 16.02 -12.93
C ASN A 67 10.06 16.01 -11.87
N ALA A 68 10.83 14.92 -11.81
CA ALA A 68 12.00 14.88 -10.96
C ALA A 68 13.12 15.74 -11.56
N SER A 69 14.01 16.26 -10.71
CA SER A 69 15.21 16.99 -11.12
C SER A 69 16.21 16.18 -11.94
N THR A 70 16.11 14.86 -11.86
CA THR A 70 16.98 13.92 -12.55
C THR A 70 16.17 13.20 -13.62
N ASP A 71 16.74 13.10 -14.83
CA ASP A 71 16.12 12.49 -16.02
C ASP A 71 16.07 10.94 -15.94
N GLU A 72 15.88 10.39 -14.74
CA GLU A 72 15.96 8.96 -14.52
C GLU A 72 14.59 8.30 -14.39
N ALA A 73 14.44 7.21 -15.16
CA ALA A 73 13.64 6.04 -14.87
C ALA A 73 12.20 6.27 -14.38
N GLY A 74 11.51 7.33 -14.81
CA GLY A 74 10.09 7.55 -14.50
C GLY A 74 9.81 8.04 -13.07
N LEU A 75 10.68 8.89 -12.51
CA LEU A 75 10.53 9.47 -11.16
C LEU A 75 9.55 10.66 -11.07
N THR A 76 8.89 11.05 -12.17
CA THR A 76 7.78 12.02 -12.15
C THR A 76 6.65 11.55 -11.22
N ILE A 77 6.06 12.45 -10.43
CA ILE A 77 4.90 12.13 -9.60
C ILE A 77 3.69 11.92 -10.52
N ALA A 78 3.06 10.75 -10.39
CA ALA A 78 1.88 10.37 -11.15
C ALA A 78 0.57 10.71 -10.42
N GLY A 79 0.59 10.73 -9.08
CA GLY A 79 -0.58 10.98 -8.24
C GLY A 79 -0.33 10.61 -6.78
N MET A 80 -1.38 10.58 -5.96
CA MET A 80 -1.27 10.08 -4.58
C MET A 80 -1.07 8.57 -4.55
N TRP A 81 -0.32 8.07 -3.56
CA TRP A 81 -0.13 6.65 -3.35
C TRP A 81 -1.44 5.98 -2.94
N GLU A 82 -1.74 4.86 -3.59
CA GLU A 82 -2.81 3.95 -3.19
C GLU A 82 -2.13 2.65 -2.77
N ASP A 83 -2.51 2.10 -1.62
CA ASP A 83 -1.94 0.83 -1.19
C ASP A 83 -2.18 -0.24 -2.25
N PRO A 84 -1.16 -1.07 -2.55
CA PRO A 84 -1.28 -2.09 -3.58
C PRO A 84 -2.45 -3.01 -3.24
N LYS A 85 -3.32 -3.19 -4.23
CA LYS A 85 -4.45 -4.08 -4.12
C LYS A 85 -4.03 -5.48 -4.56
N ARG A 86 -4.30 -6.46 -3.70
CA ARG A 86 -4.06 -7.87 -4.01
C ARG A 86 -5.33 -8.47 -4.62
N TYR A 87 -5.15 -9.25 -5.68
CA TYR A 87 -6.24 -9.96 -6.35
C TYR A 87 -5.98 -11.46 -6.35
N VAL A 88 -7.00 -12.25 -6.03
CA VAL A 88 -6.98 -13.72 -6.10
C VAL A 88 -8.16 -14.13 -6.97
N ASN A 89 -7.91 -14.88 -8.05
CA ASN A 89 -8.93 -15.28 -9.03
C ASN A 89 -9.83 -14.11 -9.49
N GLY A 90 -9.23 -12.94 -9.73
CA GLY A 90 -9.95 -11.73 -10.18
C GLY A 90 -10.76 -11.00 -9.11
N ILE A 91 -10.74 -11.44 -7.85
CA ILE A 91 -11.41 -10.78 -6.73
C ILE A 91 -10.38 -10.04 -5.89
N GLU A 92 -10.66 -8.78 -5.54
CA GLU A 92 -9.82 -8.00 -4.63
C GLU A 92 -9.87 -8.61 -3.23
N VAL A 93 -8.72 -9.03 -2.70
CA VAL A 93 -8.58 -9.64 -1.38
C VAL A 93 -7.53 -8.85 -0.60
N PRO A 94 -7.82 -8.37 0.62
CA PRO A 94 -6.82 -7.65 1.41
C PRO A 94 -5.63 -8.55 1.78
N GLU A 95 -4.56 -7.96 2.29
CA GLU A 95 -3.44 -8.73 2.84
C GLU A 95 -3.92 -9.59 4.03
N PRO A 96 -3.57 -10.88 4.04
CA PRO A 96 -3.87 -11.74 5.18
C PRO A 96 -2.97 -11.39 6.37
N VAL A 97 -3.34 -11.89 7.54
CA VAL A 97 -2.45 -11.94 8.69
C VAL A 97 -1.26 -12.84 8.33
N THR A 98 -0.06 -12.36 8.61
CA THR A 98 1.19 -13.12 8.46
C THR A 98 1.74 -13.52 9.84
N LEU A 99 2.66 -14.49 9.87
CA LEU A 99 3.35 -14.92 11.09
C LEU A 99 4.01 -13.76 11.85
N ASN A 100 4.45 -12.72 11.13
CA ASN A 100 5.08 -11.53 11.70
C ASN A 100 4.08 -10.53 12.29
N THR A 101 2.84 -10.52 11.78
CA THR A 101 1.78 -9.56 12.20
C THR A 101 0.74 -10.17 13.14
N TRP A 102 0.91 -11.45 13.48
CA TRP A 102 0.02 -12.19 14.36
C TRP A 102 0.27 -11.86 15.83
N GLU A 103 -0.80 -11.50 16.52
CA GLU A 103 -0.87 -11.26 17.96
C GLU A 103 -1.47 -12.50 18.66
N ASN A 104 -0.74 -13.04 19.65
CA ASN A 104 -1.14 -14.25 20.36
C ASN A 104 -2.45 -14.05 21.14
N GLY A 105 -3.42 -14.93 20.94
CA GLY A 105 -4.74 -14.88 21.58
C GLY A 105 -5.72 -13.86 20.98
N ARG A 106 -5.32 -13.13 19.92
CA ARG A 106 -6.22 -12.21 19.23
C ARG A 106 -7.23 -12.99 18.37
N THR A 107 -8.47 -12.51 18.35
CA THR A 107 -9.52 -13.03 17.47
C THR A 107 -9.32 -12.53 16.04
N TYR A 108 -9.33 -13.45 15.08
CA TYR A 108 -9.26 -13.18 13.65
C TYR A 108 -10.38 -13.88 12.90
N TRP A 109 -10.66 -13.42 11.69
CA TRP A 109 -11.60 -14.04 10.76
C TRP A 109 -10.84 -14.93 9.77
N TYR A 110 -11.38 -16.09 9.42
CA TYR A 110 -10.72 -17.00 8.49
C TYR A 110 -11.71 -17.82 7.66
N VAL A 111 -11.24 -18.35 6.54
CA VAL A 111 -12.04 -19.22 5.66
C VAL A 111 -12.18 -20.60 6.30
N ARG A 112 -13.42 -21.08 6.46
CA ARG A 112 -13.72 -22.42 6.95
C ARG A 112 -14.92 -22.97 6.18
N PHE A 113 -14.68 -23.87 5.22
CA PHE A 113 -15.72 -24.43 4.35
C PHE A 113 -16.82 -25.21 5.08
N THR A 114 -16.58 -25.63 6.33
CA THR A 114 -17.60 -26.31 7.16
C THR A 114 -18.45 -25.35 8.00
N ALA A 115 -18.12 -24.06 8.04
CA ALA A 115 -18.86 -23.06 8.79
C ALA A 115 -20.03 -22.51 7.94
N PRO A 116 -21.12 -22.01 8.56
CA PRO A 116 -22.07 -21.16 7.88
C PRO A 116 -21.35 -20.01 7.15
N GLU A 117 -21.79 -19.68 5.93
CA GLU A 117 -21.14 -18.65 5.08
C GLU A 117 -19.67 -18.93 4.69
N CYS A 118 -19.15 -20.12 5.00
CA CYS A 118 -17.75 -20.51 4.77
C CYS A 118 -16.69 -19.62 5.46
N VAL A 119 -17.10 -18.86 6.50
CA VAL A 119 -16.22 -18.00 7.30
C VAL A 119 -16.49 -18.16 8.79
N GLN A 120 -15.45 -18.06 9.60
CA GLN A 120 -15.55 -18.10 11.06
C GLN A 120 -14.56 -17.13 11.69
N ASN A 121 -14.75 -16.79 12.96
CA ASN A 121 -13.75 -16.14 13.79
C ASN A 121 -13.46 -16.92 15.08
N ASP A 122 -12.18 -17.02 15.44
CA ASP A 122 -11.71 -17.62 16.70
C ASP A 122 -10.44 -16.87 17.17
N PRO A 123 -10.04 -16.99 18.44
CA PRO A 123 -8.71 -16.61 18.91
C PRO A 123 -7.63 -17.49 18.27
N PHE A 124 -6.52 -16.89 17.84
CA PHE A 124 -5.37 -17.61 17.27
C PHE A 124 -4.17 -17.58 18.22
N TYR A 125 -3.55 -18.74 18.50
CA TYR A 125 -2.41 -18.86 19.42
C TYR A 125 -1.08 -19.30 18.77
N LYS A 126 0.04 -18.62 19.08
CA LYS A 126 1.36 -18.85 18.46
C LYS A 126 1.93 -20.27 18.60
N ASN A 127 1.45 -21.02 19.58
CA ASN A 127 1.87 -22.40 19.85
C ASN A 127 0.88 -23.44 19.29
N ASP A 128 -0.19 -23.00 18.63
CA ASP A 128 -1.15 -23.87 17.99
C ASP A 128 -0.77 -24.12 16.52
N LYS A 129 -0.47 -25.38 16.19
CA LYS A 129 -0.05 -25.79 14.85
C LYS A 129 -1.14 -25.61 13.78
N ARG A 130 -2.41 -25.68 14.16
CA ARG A 130 -3.54 -25.42 13.25
C ARG A 130 -3.52 -23.96 12.86
N ASP A 131 -3.39 -23.08 13.83
CA ASP A 131 -3.43 -21.63 13.65
C ASP A 131 -2.23 -21.14 12.83
N GLU A 132 -1.02 -21.62 13.15
CA GLU A 132 0.19 -21.32 12.38
C GLU A 132 0.06 -21.76 10.90
N ARG A 133 -0.51 -22.94 10.65
CA ARG A 133 -0.76 -23.44 9.30
C ARG A 133 -1.77 -22.58 8.53
N MET A 134 -2.85 -22.17 9.17
CA MET A 134 -3.88 -21.32 8.54
C MET A 134 -3.33 -19.94 8.18
N ILE A 135 -2.49 -19.36 9.05
CA ILE A 135 -1.81 -18.08 8.82
C ILE A 135 -0.80 -18.21 7.66
N SER A 136 0.04 -19.25 7.67
CA SER A 136 1.02 -19.46 6.59
C SER A 136 0.38 -19.75 5.23
N GLN A 137 -0.85 -20.28 5.20
CA GLN A 137 -1.65 -20.44 3.99
C GLN A 137 -2.37 -19.15 3.53
N GLY A 138 -2.28 -18.05 4.29
CA GLY A 138 -2.88 -16.77 3.94
C GLY A 138 -4.42 -16.78 4.01
N LEU A 139 -5.01 -17.60 4.87
CA LEU A 139 -6.46 -17.78 5.00
C LEU A 139 -7.09 -16.96 6.12
N VAL A 140 -6.29 -16.18 6.86
CA VAL A 140 -6.67 -15.48 8.10
C VAL A 140 -6.58 -13.98 7.90
N PHE A 141 -7.57 -13.23 8.40
CA PHE A 141 -7.77 -11.81 8.16
C PHE A 141 -8.20 -11.09 9.43
N LYS A 142 -7.85 -9.80 9.53
CA LYS A 142 -8.28 -8.94 10.64
C LYS A 142 -9.78 -8.61 10.61
N THR A 143 -10.45 -8.77 9.46
CA THR A 143 -11.85 -8.36 9.26
C THR A 143 -12.66 -9.48 8.58
N LYS A 144 -13.96 -9.55 8.90
CA LYS A 144 -14.91 -10.50 8.27
C LYS A 144 -14.90 -10.34 6.75
N LYS A 145 -14.98 -9.10 6.27
CA LYS A 145 -14.96 -8.75 4.86
C LYS A 145 -13.72 -9.30 4.13
N GLY A 146 -12.56 -9.32 4.79
CA GLY A 146 -11.34 -9.91 4.22
C GLY A 146 -11.45 -11.43 4.03
N ALA A 147 -11.95 -12.13 5.04
CA ALA A 147 -12.19 -13.57 4.97
C ALA A 147 -13.28 -13.92 3.93
N GLU A 148 -14.35 -13.13 3.85
CA GLU A 148 -15.40 -13.29 2.84
C GLU A 148 -14.88 -13.04 1.42
N ALA A 149 -14.01 -12.05 1.22
CA ALA A 149 -13.38 -11.80 -0.08
C ALA A 149 -12.48 -12.96 -0.50
N MET A 150 -11.68 -13.50 0.42
CA MET A 150 -10.86 -14.69 0.15
C MET A 150 -11.72 -15.92 -0.14
N MET A 151 -12.79 -16.15 0.62
CA MET A 151 -13.73 -17.24 0.38
C MET A 151 -14.32 -17.15 -1.03
N LYS A 152 -14.82 -15.97 -1.42
CA LYS A 152 -15.33 -15.74 -2.78
C LYS A 152 -14.26 -16.00 -3.82
N ALA A 153 -13.03 -15.54 -3.59
CA ALA A 153 -11.91 -15.75 -4.51
C ALA A 153 -11.59 -17.25 -4.70
N LEU A 154 -11.56 -18.03 -3.61
CA LEU A 154 -11.31 -19.47 -3.65
C LEU A 154 -12.41 -20.24 -4.39
N LEU A 155 -13.67 -19.82 -4.24
CA LEU A 155 -14.80 -20.42 -4.95
C LEU A 155 -14.96 -19.91 -6.39
N ASN A 156 -14.27 -18.83 -6.77
CA ASN A 156 -14.29 -18.27 -8.12
C ASN A 156 -13.31 -18.99 -9.06
N TYR A 157 -13.39 -20.32 -9.16
CA TYR A 157 -12.59 -21.09 -10.11
C TYR A 157 -13.26 -21.10 -11.49
N LYS A 158 -12.49 -20.76 -12.53
CA LYS A 158 -12.96 -20.88 -13.92
C LYS A 158 -12.96 -22.35 -14.30
N ILE A 159 -14.12 -22.87 -14.72
CA ILE A 159 -14.20 -24.18 -15.35
C ILE A 159 -13.81 -24.00 -16.81
N GLU A 160 -12.61 -24.42 -17.19
CA GLU A 160 -12.24 -24.55 -18.60
C GLU A 160 -12.83 -25.87 -19.12
N THR A 161 -13.91 -25.79 -19.89
CA THR A 161 -14.41 -26.91 -20.68
C THR A 161 -13.56 -27.04 -21.94
N LYS A 162 -12.83 -28.15 -22.08
CA LYS A 162 -12.15 -28.54 -23.31
C LYS A 162 -13.13 -29.10 -24.33
#